data_AF-A0A843WUH4-F1
#
_entry.id   AF-A0A843WUH4-F1
#
_cell.length_a   1.000
_cell.length_b   1.000
_cell.length_c   1.000
_cell.angle_alpha   90.00
_cell.angle_beta   90.00
_cell.angle_gamma   90.00
#
_symmetry.space_group_name_H-M   'P 1'
#
loop_
_entity.id
_entity.type
_entity.pdbx_description
1 polymer ?
#
loop_
_entity_poly.entity_id
_entity_poly.type
_entity_poly.pdbx_seq_one_letter_code
_entity_poly.pdbx_strand_id
1 'polypeptide(L)'
;MADAAASASASAPAPGEPTIDPTFFDLIVSGTGLPGSLIAAAAAACGKSVLHLDANAYYGADFASLSPSSLSSFFGQHASPATAPADRPLRDSSDYLVVDPEPRRLYSEIEVSGEPPEPSRSFLLDLCGPRVLYCSDPAVDVMLRSGASHHIEFKSVDASLLYWEGKLQAVPDSREAIFKDKTLKLTEKSQMMRFLKLIREHIESDGKEGKEGSKIAEGVLEIPFVEFLEKQRLPPRIKFIVIYAVLDNMREFSLTCKVHTFTTTTTTTTTSTLHHHNHHHY
;
A
#
# COMPACT_ATOMS: atom_id res chain seq x y z
N MET A 1 0.74 -30.15 -25.48
CA MET A 1 1.55 -29.99 -26.70
C MET A 1 2.02 -28.55 -26.75
N ALA A 2 3.36 -28.38 -26.71
CA ALA A 2 4.16 -27.15 -26.84
C ALA A 2 3.99 -26.04 -25.77
N ASP A 3 4.80 -26.16 -24.70
CA ASP A 3 5.29 -25.03 -23.91
C ASP A 3 6.27 -24.21 -24.76
N ALA A 4 5.94 -22.95 -25.03
CA ALA A 4 6.86 -22.00 -25.64
C ALA A 4 7.61 -21.27 -24.53
N ALA A 5 8.74 -21.84 -24.11
CA ALA A 5 9.76 -21.12 -23.37
C ALA A 5 10.26 -19.96 -24.25
N ALA A 6 9.95 -18.73 -23.86
CA ALA A 6 10.53 -17.53 -24.44
C ALA A 6 12.02 -17.49 -24.09
N SER A 7 12.83 -18.16 -24.90
CA SER A 7 14.27 -17.99 -24.96
C SER A 7 14.55 -16.55 -25.38
N ALA A 8 14.88 -15.67 -24.44
CA ALA A 8 15.47 -14.39 -24.76
C ALA A 8 16.81 -14.63 -25.46
N SER A 9 16.81 -14.61 -26.79
CA SER A 9 18.04 -14.56 -27.56
C SER A 9 18.69 -13.20 -27.28
N ALA A 10 19.82 -13.19 -26.59
CA ALA A 10 20.65 -12.00 -26.48
C ALA A 10 21.11 -11.60 -27.90
N SER A 11 20.45 -10.62 -28.50
CA SER A 11 20.91 -9.99 -29.74
C SER A 11 22.24 -9.29 -29.46
N ALA A 12 23.20 -9.42 -30.38
CA ALA A 12 24.47 -8.70 -30.28
C ALA A 12 24.20 -7.19 -30.14
N PRO A 13 24.92 -6.47 -29.25
CA PRO A 13 24.68 -5.07 -28.99
C PRO A 13 24.87 -4.23 -30.26
N ALA A 14 24.00 -3.25 -30.45
CA ALA A 14 24.09 -2.33 -31.58
C ALA A 14 25.39 -1.51 -31.48
N PRO A 15 26.02 -1.12 -32.61
CA PRO A 15 27.26 -0.34 -32.58
C PRO A 15 27.01 1.01 -31.90
N GLY A 16 27.53 1.16 -30.67
CA GLY A 16 27.36 2.35 -29.82
C GLY A 16 26.75 2.09 -28.44
N GLU A 17 26.27 0.87 -28.16
CA GLU A 17 25.85 0.50 -26.80
C GLU A 17 27.06 0.30 -25.88
N PRO A 18 27.06 0.88 -24.66
CA PRO A 18 28.14 0.67 -23.72
C PRO A 18 28.21 -0.80 -23.32
N THR A 19 29.34 -1.46 -23.62
CA THR A 19 29.61 -2.82 -23.17
C THR A 19 29.89 -2.79 -21.67
N ILE A 20 28.94 -3.29 -20.88
CA ILE A 20 29.08 -3.41 -19.42
C ILE A 20 30.10 -4.51 -19.14
N ASP A 21 31.10 -4.23 -18.30
CA ASP A 21 32.00 -5.26 -17.77
C ASP A 21 31.18 -6.20 -16.87
N PRO A 22 31.08 -7.50 -17.19
CA PRO A 22 30.27 -8.43 -16.42
C PRO A 22 30.87 -8.77 -15.04
N THR A 23 32.06 -8.27 -14.71
CA THR A 23 32.76 -8.58 -13.46
C THR A 23 32.80 -7.43 -12.45
N PHE A 24 32.65 -6.19 -12.90
CA PHE A 24 32.75 -5.01 -12.02
C PHE A 24 31.51 -4.11 -12.16
N PHE A 25 30.83 -3.92 -11.04
CA PHE A 25 29.65 -3.07 -10.93
C PHE A 25 29.87 -2.00 -9.86
N ASP A 26 29.45 -0.77 -10.14
CA ASP A 26 29.41 0.31 -9.16
C ASP A 26 28.39 0.04 -8.04
N LEU A 27 27.31 -0.68 -8.36
CA LEU A 27 26.24 -1.03 -7.42
C LEU A 27 25.71 -2.43 -7.71
N ILE A 28 25.58 -3.25 -6.67
CA ILE A 28 24.88 -4.54 -6.71
C ILE A 28 23.65 -4.44 -5.82
N VAL A 29 22.47 -4.67 -6.37
CA VAL A 29 21.21 -4.69 -5.64
C VAL A 29 20.66 -6.11 -5.62
N SER A 30 20.41 -6.64 -4.41
CA SER A 30 19.78 -7.94 -4.21
C SER A 30 18.32 -7.74 -3.77
N GLY A 31 17.40 -8.22 -4.58
CA GLY A 31 15.95 -8.04 -4.45
C GLY A 31 15.41 -6.89 -5.31
N THR A 32 14.23 -7.09 -5.88
CA THR A 32 13.55 -6.14 -6.78
C THR A 32 12.36 -5.46 -6.11
N GLY A 33 12.37 -5.39 -4.78
CA GLY A 33 11.43 -4.58 -4.02
C GLY A 33 11.55 -3.09 -4.37
N LEU A 34 10.47 -2.34 -4.14
CA LEU A 34 10.36 -0.94 -4.57
C LEU A 34 11.55 -0.05 -4.15
N PRO A 35 12.03 -0.08 -2.88
CA PRO A 35 13.17 0.78 -2.49
C PRO A 35 14.46 0.45 -3.24
N GLY A 36 14.78 -0.85 -3.37
CA GLY A 36 15.99 -1.31 -4.07
C GLY A 36 15.93 -0.95 -5.56
N SER A 37 14.77 -1.12 -6.19
CA SER A 37 14.54 -0.75 -7.59
C SER A 37 14.66 0.75 -7.84
N LEU A 38 14.20 1.60 -6.91
CA LEU A 38 14.36 3.06 -7.02
C LEU A 38 15.83 3.47 -6.93
N ILE A 39 16.60 2.87 -6.01
CA ILE A 39 18.04 3.14 -5.86
C ILE A 39 18.81 2.66 -7.09
N ALA A 40 18.50 1.44 -7.59
CA ALA A 40 19.08 0.89 -8.80
C ALA A 40 18.85 1.81 -10.00
N ALA A 41 17.60 2.25 -10.21
CA ALA A 41 17.23 3.16 -11.29
C ALA A 41 17.93 4.52 -11.18
N ALA A 42 18.00 5.09 -9.97
CA ALA A 42 18.68 6.37 -9.74
C ALA A 42 20.19 6.27 -10.01
N ALA A 43 20.84 5.19 -9.58
CA ALA A 43 22.26 4.94 -9.84
C ALA A 43 22.53 4.78 -11.35
N ALA A 44 21.72 3.97 -12.04
CA ALA A 44 21.83 3.79 -13.48
C ALA A 44 21.61 5.10 -14.25
N ALA A 45 20.63 5.91 -13.84
CA ALA A 45 20.39 7.24 -14.41
C ALA A 45 21.58 8.21 -14.20
N CYS A 46 22.38 8.01 -13.16
CA CYS A 46 23.63 8.74 -12.91
C CYS A 46 24.85 8.13 -13.65
N GLY A 47 24.63 7.17 -14.55
CA GLY A 47 25.68 6.53 -15.35
C GLY A 47 26.48 5.45 -14.63
N LYS A 48 26.00 4.94 -13.49
CA LYS A 48 26.65 3.85 -12.74
C LYS A 48 26.32 2.49 -13.35
N SER A 49 27.27 1.55 -13.32
CA SER A 49 27.00 0.16 -13.67
C SER A 49 26.28 -0.55 -12.52
N VAL A 50 25.07 -1.05 -12.79
CA VAL A 50 24.21 -1.67 -11.76
C VAL A 50 23.92 -3.12 -12.10
N LEU A 51 24.20 -4.02 -11.16
CA LEU A 51 23.75 -5.41 -11.20
C LEU A 51 22.55 -5.56 -10.27
N HIS A 52 21.36 -5.78 -10.85
CA HIS A 52 20.13 -5.94 -10.08
C HIS A 52 19.65 -7.39 -10.18
N LEU A 53 19.63 -8.09 -9.05
CA LEU A 53 19.33 -9.51 -8.96
C LEU A 53 18.11 -9.72 -8.06
N ASP A 54 17.39 -10.82 -8.25
CA ASP A 54 16.38 -11.31 -7.31
C ASP A 54 16.49 -12.82 -7.16
N ALA A 55 16.23 -13.32 -5.96
CA ALA A 55 16.13 -14.75 -5.71
C ALA A 55 14.75 -15.31 -6.09
N ASN A 56 13.74 -14.44 -6.11
CA ASN A 56 12.38 -14.78 -6.52
C ASN A 56 12.29 -14.94 -8.03
N ALA A 57 11.37 -15.79 -8.48
CA ALA A 57 11.03 -15.93 -9.90
C ALA A 57 10.12 -14.79 -10.42
N TYR A 58 9.86 -13.77 -9.61
CA TYR A 58 8.97 -12.64 -9.88
C TYR A 58 9.56 -11.34 -9.33
N TYR A 59 9.13 -10.21 -9.88
CA TYR A 59 9.56 -8.88 -9.45
C TYR A 59 8.72 -8.34 -8.29
N GLY A 60 9.30 -7.42 -7.52
CA GLY A 60 8.58 -6.61 -6.53
C GLY A 60 8.71 -7.09 -5.10
N ALA A 61 9.23 -8.30 -4.86
CA ALA A 61 9.32 -8.91 -3.53
C ALA A 61 7.97 -8.79 -2.79
N ASP A 62 7.95 -8.13 -1.63
CA ASP A 62 6.74 -7.91 -0.83
C ASP A 62 5.67 -7.03 -1.52
N PHE A 63 6.04 -6.32 -2.58
CA PHE A 63 5.17 -5.46 -3.39
C PHE A 63 4.70 -6.17 -4.68
N ALA A 64 4.97 -7.47 -4.83
CA ALA A 64 4.59 -8.20 -6.03
C ALA A 64 3.06 -8.39 -6.13
N SER A 65 2.57 -8.38 -7.37
CA SER A 65 1.21 -8.80 -7.72
C SER A 65 1.28 -10.16 -8.41
N LEU A 66 0.72 -11.20 -7.80
CA LEU A 66 0.81 -12.57 -8.29
C LEU A 66 -0.51 -13.02 -8.91
N SER A 67 -0.44 -13.83 -9.97
CA SER A 67 -1.62 -14.54 -10.46
C SER A 67 -2.08 -15.59 -9.43
N PRO A 68 -3.34 -16.05 -9.49
CA PRO A 68 -3.82 -17.09 -8.58
C PRO A 68 -2.95 -18.35 -8.55
N SER A 69 -2.42 -18.77 -9.70
CA SER A 69 -1.55 -19.95 -9.79
C SER A 69 -0.18 -19.75 -9.13
N SER A 70 0.43 -18.56 -9.29
CA SER A 70 1.70 -18.23 -8.65
C SER A 70 1.57 -18.03 -7.14
N LEU A 71 0.40 -17.54 -6.70
CA LEU A 71 0.12 -17.31 -5.28
C LEU A 71 0.07 -18.61 -4.47
N SER A 72 -0.48 -19.69 -5.04
CA SER A 72 -0.45 -21.01 -4.38
C SER A 72 0.97 -21.52 -4.14
N SER A 73 1.87 -21.33 -5.10
CA SER A 73 3.29 -21.67 -4.95
C SER A 73 3.98 -20.80 -3.90
N PHE A 74 3.69 -19.49 -3.88
CA PHE A 74 4.19 -18.57 -2.85
C PHE A 74 3.77 -19.01 -1.44
N PHE A 75 2.49 -19.31 -1.22
CA PHE A 75 2.01 -19.78 0.08
C PHE A 75 2.62 -21.12 0.48
N GLY A 76 2.80 -22.07 -0.45
CA GLY A 76 3.48 -23.33 -0.16
C GLY A 76 4.93 -23.14 0.33
N GLN A 77 5.65 -22.16 -0.21
CA GLN A 77 7.01 -21.83 0.21
C GLN A 77 7.06 -21.11 1.56
N HIS A 78 6.09 -20.24 1.84
CA HIS A 78 6.05 -19.41 3.05
C HIS A 78 5.26 -20.01 4.23
N ALA A 79 4.49 -21.08 4.02
CA ALA A 79 3.80 -21.82 5.09
C ALA A 79 4.75 -22.71 5.90
N SER A 80 5.93 -23.05 5.36
CA SER A 80 6.97 -23.74 6.12
C SER A 80 7.74 -22.73 6.99
N PRO A 81 7.97 -23.02 8.29
CA PRO A 81 8.74 -22.13 9.15
C PRO A 81 10.15 -21.97 8.56
N ALA A 82 10.52 -20.74 8.18
CA ALA A 82 11.86 -20.47 7.70
C ALA A 82 12.89 -20.99 8.72
N THR A 83 13.83 -21.80 8.24
CA THR A 83 15.06 -22.11 8.96
C THR A 83 15.69 -20.78 9.39
N ALA A 84 16.05 -20.66 10.68
CA ALA A 84 16.67 -19.45 11.22
C ALA A 84 17.80 -18.98 10.29
N PRO A 85 17.97 -17.67 10.06
CA PRO A 85 19.09 -17.19 9.28
C PRO A 85 20.36 -17.71 9.96
N ALA A 86 21.17 -18.47 9.21
CA ALA A 86 22.49 -18.84 9.67
C ALA A 86 23.23 -17.54 10.00
N ASP A 87 23.84 -17.47 11.19
CA ASP A 87 24.69 -16.36 11.63
C ASP A 87 25.66 -16.00 10.49
N ARG A 88 25.32 -14.95 9.73
CA ARG A 88 26.24 -14.39 8.74
C ARG A 88 27.14 -13.45 9.53
N PRO A 89 28.44 -13.75 9.68
CA PRO A 89 29.34 -12.79 10.29
C PRO A 89 29.32 -11.53 9.44
N LEU A 90 29.05 -10.37 10.07
CA LEU A 90 29.31 -9.07 9.47
C LEU A 90 30.79 -9.03 9.12
N ARG A 91 31.13 -9.33 7.86
CA ARG A 91 32.44 -9.05 7.32
C ARG A 91 32.48 -7.57 7.02
N ASP A 92 33.05 -6.82 7.96
CA ASP A 92 33.52 -5.46 7.71
C ASP A 92 34.70 -5.56 6.72
N SER A 93 34.37 -5.61 5.43
CA SER A 93 35.36 -5.64 4.35
C SER A 93 35.45 -4.22 3.80
N SER A 94 36.65 -3.64 3.80
CA SER A 94 36.93 -2.24 3.41
C SER A 94 36.46 -1.85 1.99
N ASP A 95 36.04 -2.80 1.18
CA ASP A 95 35.78 -2.60 -0.25
C ASP A 95 34.31 -2.30 -0.55
N TYR A 96 33.37 -2.56 0.38
CA TYR A 96 31.94 -2.30 0.16
C TYR A 96 31.17 -2.05 1.45
N LEU A 97 30.15 -1.17 1.38
CA LEU A 97 29.20 -0.91 2.46
C LEU A 97 28.01 -1.87 2.32
N VAL A 98 27.73 -2.67 3.34
CA VAL A 98 26.51 -3.48 3.42
C VAL A 98 25.42 -2.70 4.14
N VAL A 99 24.30 -2.48 3.47
CA VAL A 99 23.06 -1.99 4.08
C VAL A 99 22.07 -3.14 4.02
N ASP A 100 21.69 -3.68 5.18
CA ASP A 100 20.71 -4.76 5.29
C ASP A 100 19.36 -4.19 5.74
N PRO A 101 18.41 -3.97 4.83
CA PRO A 101 17.06 -3.57 5.22
C PRO A 101 16.36 -4.77 5.87
N GLU A 102 15.98 -4.66 7.16
CA GLU A 102 15.27 -5.74 7.87
C GLU A 102 14.01 -6.20 7.11
N PRO A 103 13.97 -7.44 6.58
CA PRO A 103 12.78 -7.95 5.92
C PRO A 103 11.76 -8.37 6.98
N ARG A 104 10.66 -7.62 7.11
CA ARG A 104 9.53 -8.02 7.94
C ARG A 104 8.67 -9.01 7.17
N ARG A 105 8.33 -10.14 7.80
CA ARG A 105 7.35 -11.07 7.21
C ARG A 105 6.02 -10.33 7.01
N LEU A 106 5.54 -10.34 5.77
CA LEU A 106 4.24 -9.76 5.40
C LEU A 106 3.07 -10.37 6.17
N TYR A 107 3.10 -11.68 6.37
CA TYR A 107 2.02 -12.43 7.01
C TYR A 107 2.52 -13.11 8.28
N SER A 108 1.73 -13.01 9.36
CA SER A 108 1.96 -13.76 10.60
C SER A 108 1.56 -15.23 10.48
N GLU A 109 0.52 -15.51 9.70
CA GLU A 109 -0.06 -16.83 9.50
C GLU A 109 -0.73 -16.88 8.12
N ILE A 110 -0.66 -18.03 7.45
CA ILE A 110 -1.22 -18.25 6.12
C ILE A 110 -2.04 -19.53 6.18
N GLU A 111 -3.35 -19.42 5.97
CA GLU A 111 -4.27 -20.55 5.82
C GLU A 111 -4.79 -20.57 4.39
N VAL A 112 -4.64 -21.70 3.71
CA VAL A 112 -5.17 -21.91 2.36
C VAL A 112 -6.31 -22.93 2.45
N SER A 113 -7.51 -22.53 2.05
CA SER A 113 -8.71 -23.38 2.05
C SER A 113 -9.38 -23.37 0.68
N GLY A 114 -9.85 -24.53 0.24
CA GLY A 114 -10.44 -24.73 -1.08
C GLY A 114 -9.43 -25.11 -2.17
N GLU A 115 -9.94 -25.33 -3.38
CA GLU A 115 -9.12 -25.57 -4.56
C GLU A 115 -8.65 -24.23 -5.14
N PRO A 116 -7.39 -24.13 -5.62
CA PRO A 116 -6.90 -22.92 -6.25
C PRO A 116 -7.74 -22.61 -7.49
N PRO A 117 -8.02 -21.32 -7.76
CA PRO A 117 -8.74 -20.95 -8.97
C PRO A 117 -7.99 -21.45 -10.21
N GLU A 118 -8.73 -21.78 -11.27
CA GLU A 118 -8.14 -22.07 -12.57
C GLU A 118 -7.15 -20.96 -12.97
N PRO A 119 -5.96 -21.31 -13.50
CA PRO A 119 -4.94 -20.33 -13.86
C PRO A 119 -5.51 -19.28 -14.80
N SER A 120 -5.58 -18.04 -14.33
CA SER A 120 -6.10 -16.92 -15.10
C SER A 120 -5.10 -15.79 -15.07
N ARG A 121 -4.75 -15.29 -16.26
CA ARG A 121 -3.97 -14.07 -16.45
C ARG A 121 -4.80 -12.79 -16.24
N SER A 122 -6.09 -12.93 -15.93
CA SER A 122 -7.01 -11.79 -15.78
C SER A 122 -7.00 -11.24 -14.35
N PHE A 123 -6.35 -11.93 -13.42
CA PHE A 123 -6.29 -11.57 -12.01
C PHE A 123 -4.85 -11.44 -11.58
N LEU A 124 -4.58 -10.37 -10.83
CA LEU A 124 -3.36 -10.11 -10.11
C LEU A 124 -3.73 -9.78 -8.66
N LEU A 125 -3.04 -10.40 -7.72
CA LEU A 125 -3.29 -10.29 -6.28
C LEU A 125 -2.05 -9.71 -5.63
N ASP A 126 -2.18 -8.52 -5.05
CA ASP A 126 -1.08 -7.81 -4.40
C ASP A 126 -0.76 -8.46 -3.05
N LEU A 127 0.50 -8.88 -2.86
CA LEU A 127 0.93 -9.54 -1.63
C LEU A 127 0.80 -8.62 -0.41
N CYS A 128 1.23 -7.37 -0.53
CA CYS A 128 1.09 -6.38 0.53
C CYS A 128 -0.34 -5.87 0.76
N GLY A 129 -1.34 -6.38 0.03
CA GLY A 129 -2.71 -5.89 0.07
C GLY A 129 -2.92 -4.60 -0.72
N PRO A 130 -4.14 -4.05 -0.70
CA PRO A 130 -4.52 -2.90 -1.51
C PRO A 130 -3.73 -1.66 -1.09
N ARG A 131 -3.20 -0.95 -2.07
CA ARG A 131 -2.53 0.34 -1.89
C ARG A 131 -3.16 1.40 -2.76
N VAL A 132 -3.15 2.62 -2.26
CA VAL A 132 -3.60 3.80 -2.99
C VAL A 132 -2.46 4.80 -3.05
N LEU A 133 -2.27 5.43 -4.21
CA LEU A 133 -1.29 6.50 -4.38
C LEU A 133 -2.02 7.84 -4.28
N TYR A 134 -1.56 8.72 -3.40
CA TYR A 134 -2.12 10.06 -3.30
C TYR A 134 -1.75 10.88 -4.53
N CYS A 135 -2.73 11.64 -5.04
CA CYS A 135 -2.50 12.51 -6.21
C CYS A 135 -1.45 13.60 -5.94
N SER A 136 -1.27 13.99 -4.67
CA SER A 136 -0.27 14.97 -4.23
C SER A 136 0.83 14.31 -3.40
N ASP A 137 1.23 13.09 -3.76
CA ASP A 137 2.35 12.39 -3.15
C ASP A 137 3.68 12.75 -3.82
N PRO A 138 4.77 12.98 -3.07
CA PRO A 138 6.11 13.17 -3.65
C PRO A 138 6.56 12.02 -4.58
N ALA A 139 6.07 10.80 -4.37
CA ALA A 139 6.32 9.67 -5.26
C ALA A 139 5.75 9.87 -6.67
N VAL A 140 4.63 10.60 -6.81
CA VAL A 140 4.09 10.99 -8.13
C VAL A 140 5.06 11.90 -8.86
N ASP A 141 5.64 12.89 -8.18
CA ASP A 141 6.63 13.79 -8.76
C ASP A 141 7.89 13.05 -9.22
N VAL A 142 8.38 12.10 -8.41
CA VAL A 142 9.52 11.24 -8.75
C VAL A 142 9.19 10.37 -9.97
N MET A 143 7.99 9.81 -10.05
CA MET A 143 7.54 8.98 -11.15
C MET A 143 7.46 9.75 -12.48
N LEU A 144 6.99 11.00 -12.43
CA LEU A 144 6.97 11.89 -13.60
C LEU A 144 8.38 12.28 -14.03
N ARG A 145 9.23 12.69 -13.09
CA ARG A 145 10.60 13.15 -13.38
C ARG A 145 11.51 12.05 -13.89
N SER A 146 11.31 10.82 -13.43
CA SER A 146 12.07 9.64 -13.88
C SER A 146 11.57 9.04 -15.19
N GLY A 147 10.38 9.43 -15.67
CA GLY A 147 9.72 8.82 -16.83
C GLY A 147 9.05 7.48 -16.54
N ALA A 148 9.07 7.00 -15.28
CA ALA A 148 8.40 5.76 -14.88
C ALA A 148 6.88 5.78 -15.13
N SER A 149 6.28 6.98 -15.21
CA SER A 149 4.87 7.17 -15.58
C SER A 149 4.50 6.62 -16.96
N HIS A 150 5.46 6.37 -17.85
CA HIS A 150 5.21 5.76 -19.16
C HIS A 150 4.93 4.25 -19.09
N HIS A 151 5.15 3.63 -17.93
CA HIS A 151 5.03 2.18 -17.74
C HIS A 151 3.86 1.78 -16.84
N ILE A 152 3.09 2.75 -16.34
CA ILE A 152 2.00 2.51 -15.41
C ILE A 152 0.81 3.42 -15.74
N GLU A 153 -0.38 2.88 -15.58
CA GLU A 153 -1.63 3.61 -15.68
C GLU A 153 -2.36 3.59 -14.34
N PHE A 154 -3.09 4.67 -14.05
CA PHE A 154 -3.82 4.82 -12.80
C PHE A 154 -5.32 4.90 -13.05
N LYS A 155 -6.08 4.31 -12.13
CA LYS A 155 -7.52 4.52 -12.02
C LYS A 155 -7.81 5.25 -10.71
N SER A 156 -8.66 6.28 -10.79
CA SER A 156 -9.12 6.98 -9.59
C SER A 156 -9.93 6.06 -8.69
N VAL A 157 -9.78 6.24 -7.37
CA VAL A 157 -10.68 5.64 -6.40
C VAL A 157 -12.03 6.36 -6.46
N ASP A 158 -13.11 5.61 -6.67
CA ASP A 158 -14.44 6.19 -6.91
C ASP A 158 -15.07 6.79 -5.63
N ALA A 159 -14.81 6.17 -4.47
CA ALA A 159 -15.35 6.64 -3.20
C ALA A 159 -14.56 6.10 -1.99
N SER A 160 -14.47 6.92 -0.94
CA SER A 160 -14.10 6.47 0.40
C SER A 160 -15.35 6.22 1.23
N LEU A 161 -15.39 5.08 1.91
CA LEU A 161 -16.54 4.65 2.69
C LEU A 161 -16.18 4.53 4.17
N LEU A 162 -17.09 4.96 5.04
CA LEU A 162 -16.95 4.93 6.48
C LEU A 162 -18.07 4.11 7.09
N TYR A 163 -17.73 3.19 8.00
CA TYR A 163 -18.72 2.44 8.75
C TYR A 163 -19.09 3.20 10.02
N TRP A 164 -20.34 3.66 10.11
CA TRP A 164 -20.85 4.44 11.24
C TRP A 164 -22.27 3.96 11.59
N GLU A 165 -22.51 3.70 12.89
CA GLU A 165 -23.82 3.29 13.41
C GLU A 165 -24.46 2.11 12.63
N GLY A 166 -23.67 1.07 12.33
CA GLY A 166 -24.17 -0.12 11.66
C GLY A 166 -24.34 0.01 10.14
N LYS A 167 -23.94 1.13 9.54
CA LYS A 167 -24.12 1.40 8.11
C LYS A 167 -22.84 1.89 7.46
N LEU A 168 -22.57 1.39 6.27
CA LEU A 168 -21.51 1.91 5.41
C LEU A 168 -22.01 3.17 4.69
N GLN A 169 -21.26 4.27 4.79
CA GLN A 169 -21.66 5.58 4.29
C GLN A 169 -20.53 6.21 3.49
N ALA A 170 -20.86 6.87 2.38
CA ALA A 170 -19.86 7.61 1.61
C ALA A 170 -19.36 8.81 2.40
N VAL A 171 -18.04 9.00 2.42
CA VAL A 171 -17.41 10.16 3.02
C VAL A 171 -17.49 11.31 2.01
N PRO A 172 -18.02 12.48 2.39
CA PRO A 172 -18.02 13.63 1.52
C PRO A 172 -16.59 14.07 1.18
N ASP A 173 -16.27 14.09 -0.11
CA ASP A 173 -14.94 14.40 -0.67
C ASP A 173 -14.77 15.88 -1.06
N SER A 174 -15.85 16.65 -1.04
CA SER A 174 -15.90 18.01 -1.56
C SER A 174 -16.90 18.87 -0.81
N ARG A 175 -16.73 20.20 -0.88
CA ARG A 175 -17.71 21.16 -0.31
C ARG A 175 -19.13 20.91 -0.82
N GLU A 176 -19.27 20.55 -2.09
CA GLU A 176 -20.57 20.23 -2.69
C GLU A 176 -21.14 18.92 -2.15
N ALA A 177 -20.32 17.88 -2.03
CA ALA A 177 -20.74 16.61 -1.42
C ALA A 177 -21.20 16.81 0.03
N ILE A 178 -20.46 17.60 0.82
CA ILE A 178 -20.83 17.97 2.20
C ILE A 178 -22.22 18.63 2.22
N PHE A 179 -22.47 19.53 1.27
CA PHE A 179 -23.74 20.24 1.19
C PHE A 179 -24.90 19.30 0.80
N LYS A 180 -24.67 18.40 -0.16
CA LYS A 180 -25.68 17.43 -0.66
C LYS A 180 -25.94 16.27 0.31
N ASP A 181 -25.01 15.99 1.21
CA ASP A 181 -25.12 14.86 2.13
C ASP A 181 -26.35 14.99 3.05
N LYS A 182 -27.31 14.07 2.93
CA LYS A 182 -28.53 14.06 3.74
C LYS A 182 -28.33 13.46 5.13
N THR A 183 -27.22 12.76 5.33
CA THR A 183 -26.91 12.09 6.59
C THR A 183 -26.38 13.08 7.63
N LEU A 184 -25.75 14.19 7.21
CA LEU A 184 -25.22 15.23 8.10
C LEU A 184 -26.26 16.31 8.41
N LYS A 185 -26.36 16.68 9.69
CA LYS A 185 -27.17 17.82 10.14
C LYS A 185 -26.55 19.14 9.68
N LEU A 186 -27.36 20.18 9.54
CA LEU A 186 -26.90 21.51 9.10
C LEU A 186 -25.79 22.09 10.02
N THR A 187 -25.89 21.83 11.33
CA THR A 187 -24.88 22.22 12.32
C THR A 187 -23.56 21.49 12.09
N GLU A 188 -23.60 20.19 11.80
CA GLU A 188 -22.42 19.35 11.53
C GLU A 188 -21.74 19.80 10.23
N LYS A 189 -22.50 20.05 9.16
CA LYS A 189 -21.97 20.61 7.90
C LYS A 189 -21.26 21.95 8.11
N SER A 190 -21.89 22.84 8.88
CA SER A 190 -21.33 24.17 9.16
C SER A 190 -20.03 24.08 9.96
N GLN A 191 -19.96 23.17 10.94
CA GLN A 191 -18.77 22.95 11.76
C GLN A 191 -17.64 22.29 10.95
N MET A 192 -17.95 21.29 10.13
CA MET A 192 -16.96 20.67 9.24
C MET A 192 -16.39 21.68 8.25
N MET A 193 -17.22 22.52 7.62
CA MET A 193 -16.74 23.56 6.71
C MET A 193 -15.85 24.60 7.41
N ARG A 194 -16.17 24.99 8.65
CA ARG A 194 -15.32 25.88 9.46
C ARG A 194 -13.98 25.24 9.76
N PHE A 195 -13.98 23.96 10.14
CA PHE A 195 -12.78 23.20 10.43
C PHE A 195 -11.87 23.05 9.21
N LEU A 196 -12.42 22.65 8.05
CA LEU A 196 -11.65 22.53 6.80
C LEU A 196 -11.08 23.88 6.35
N LYS A 197 -11.83 24.97 6.54
CA LYS A 197 -11.34 26.32 6.25
C LYS A 197 -10.17 26.71 7.15
N LEU A 198 -10.25 26.40 8.45
CA LEU A 198 -9.17 26.64 9.40
C LEU A 198 -7.89 25.89 9.02
N ILE A 199 -8.00 24.61 8.65
CA ILE A 199 -6.83 23.82 8.18
C ILE A 199 -6.23 24.44 6.92
N ARG A 200 -7.08 24.77 5.93
CA ARG A 200 -6.62 25.36 4.67
C ARG A 200 -5.89 26.69 4.88
N GLU A 201 -6.44 27.55 5.72
CA GLU A 201 -5.81 28.83 6.06
C GLU A 201 -4.45 28.63 6.75
N HIS A 202 -4.33 27.61 7.61
CA HIS A 202 -3.05 27.25 8.23
C HIS A 202 -2.02 26.81 7.18
N ILE A 203 -2.38 25.88 6.28
CA ILE A 203 -1.48 25.40 5.21
C ILE A 203 -1.05 26.56 4.28
N GLU A 204 -1.99 27.42 3.87
CA GLU A 204 -1.69 28.57 3.00
C GLU A 204 -0.81 29.63 3.70
N SER A 205 -0.86 29.72 5.03
CA SER A 205 -0.07 30.65 5.84
C SER A 205 1.34 30.17 6.17
N ASP A 206 1.60 28.87 6.03
CA ASP A 206 2.94 28.29 6.15
C ASP A 206 3.78 28.50 4.89
N GLY A 207 3.13 28.57 3.72
CA GLY A 207 3.79 28.85 2.44
C GLY A 207 4.03 30.33 2.11
N LYS A 208 3.54 31.27 2.94
CA LYS A 208 3.71 32.73 2.73
C LYS A 208 4.09 33.43 4.03
N GLU A 209 5.37 33.75 4.17
CA GLU A 209 5.84 34.72 5.18
C GLU A 209 5.09 36.04 4.97
N GLY A 210 4.17 36.40 5.88
CA GLY A 210 3.62 37.77 5.95
C GLY A 210 2.09 37.96 5.91
N LYS A 211 1.25 36.94 6.12
CA LYS A 211 -0.18 37.18 6.43
C LYS A 211 -0.60 36.58 7.76
N GLU A 212 -1.03 37.46 8.68
CA GLU A 212 -1.81 37.17 9.90
C GLU A 212 -3.19 36.59 9.55
N GLY A 213 -3.22 35.44 8.87
CA GLY A 213 -4.38 34.57 8.90
C GLY A 213 -4.48 33.91 10.28
N SER A 214 -5.64 33.33 10.60
CA SER A 214 -5.88 32.56 11.82
C SER A 214 -4.99 31.31 11.87
N LYS A 215 -3.69 31.49 12.13
CA LYS A 215 -2.74 30.39 12.33
C LYS A 215 -3.18 29.58 13.54
N ILE A 216 -3.20 28.27 13.40
CA ILE A 216 -3.24 27.37 14.56
C ILE A 216 -2.01 27.73 15.39
N ALA A 217 -2.22 28.08 16.67
CA ALA A 217 -1.12 28.47 17.53
C ALA A 217 -0.08 27.33 17.62
N GLU A 218 1.20 27.68 17.65
CA GLU A 218 2.28 26.69 17.56
C GLU A 218 2.23 25.65 18.70
N GLY A 219 1.90 26.09 19.92
CA GLY A 219 1.68 25.17 21.06
C GLY A 219 0.45 24.25 20.94
N VAL A 220 -0.41 24.45 19.93
CA VAL A 220 -1.52 23.56 19.59
C VAL A 220 -1.09 22.49 18.58
N LEU A 221 0.04 22.65 17.88
CA LEU A 221 0.59 21.62 17.00
C LEU A 221 1.30 20.50 17.78
N GLU A 222 1.73 20.79 19.02
CA GLU A 222 2.45 19.83 19.87
C GLU A 222 1.54 18.86 20.63
N ILE A 223 0.22 19.09 20.65
CA ILE A 223 -0.73 18.20 21.34
C ILE A 223 -1.14 17.03 20.43
N PRO A 224 -1.52 15.87 20.99
CA PRO A 224 -2.07 14.79 20.20
C PRO A 224 -3.27 15.25 19.37
N PHE A 225 -3.35 14.83 18.10
CA PHE A 225 -4.39 15.31 17.18
C PHE A 225 -5.82 15.06 17.69
N VAL A 226 -6.02 13.96 18.42
CA VAL A 226 -7.31 13.66 19.07
C VAL A 226 -7.69 14.75 20.08
N GLU A 227 -6.74 15.22 20.91
CA GLU A 227 -6.97 16.30 21.86
C GLU A 227 -7.22 17.65 21.16
N PHE A 228 -6.55 17.88 20.03
CA PHE A 228 -6.84 19.03 19.18
C PHE A 228 -8.29 19.03 18.70
N LEU A 229 -8.79 17.89 18.20
CA LEU A 229 -10.18 17.77 17.76
C LEU A 229 -11.19 18.00 18.89
N GLU A 230 -10.89 17.56 20.12
CA GLU A 230 -11.73 17.84 21.29
C GLU A 230 -11.79 19.33 21.59
N LYS A 231 -10.66 20.04 21.51
CA LYS A 231 -10.61 21.51 21.68
C LYS A 231 -11.41 22.25 20.62
N GLN A 232 -11.50 21.72 19.39
CA GLN A 232 -12.33 22.28 18.32
C GLN A 232 -13.85 22.06 18.53
N ARG A 233 -14.25 21.31 19.57
CA ARG A 233 -15.65 21.01 19.92
C ARG A 233 -16.45 20.44 18.75
N LEU A 234 -15.81 19.63 17.92
CA LEU A 234 -16.45 19.01 16.77
C LEU A 234 -17.42 17.89 17.22
N PRO A 235 -18.50 17.63 16.47
CA PRO A 235 -19.42 16.54 16.79
C PRO A 235 -18.71 15.19 16.63
N PRO A 236 -19.09 14.15 17.39
CA PRO A 236 -18.43 12.84 17.37
C PRO A 236 -18.26 12.28 15.96
N ARG A 237 -19.28 12.43 15.12
CA ARG A 237 -19.26 11.96 13.74
C ARG A 237 -18.27 12.68 12.85
N ILE A 238 -18.10 14.00 13.00
CA ILE A 238 -17.11 14.76 12.25
C ILE A 238 -15.70 14.39 12.72
N LYS A 239 -15.48 14.24 14.04
CA LYS A 239 -14.21 13.75 14.58
C LYS A 239 -13.85 12.40 13.98
N PHE A 240 -14.82 11.49 13.91
CA PHE A 240 -14.65 10.16 13.32
C PHE A 240 -14.30 10.22 11.82
N ILE A 241 -14.99 11.04 11.03
CA ILE A 241 -14.66 11.28 9.61
C ILE A 241 -13.22 11.81 9.47
N VAL A 242 -12.85 12.83 10.25
CA VAL A 242 -11.52 13.43 10.15
C VAL A 242 -10.42 12.44 10.53
N ILE A 243 -10.60 11.69 11.61
CA ILE A 243 -9.61 10.70 12.05
C ILE A 243 -9.48 9.56 11.03
N TYR A 244 -10.58 8.90 10.68
CA TYR A 244 -10.50 7.63 9.96
C TYR A 244 -10.56 7.77 8.44
N ALA A 245 -11.21 8.80 7.92
CA ALA A 245 -11.32 8.98 6.47
C ALA A 245 -10.35 10.01 5.91
N VAL A 246 -9.86 10.96 6.73
CA VAL A 246 -8.92 11.99 6.27
C VAL A 246 -7.50 11.70 6.74
N LEU A 247 -7.30 11.26 7.99
CA LEU A 247 -5.97 11.04 8.54
C LEU A 247 -5.47 9.59 8.52
N ASP A 248 -6.33 8.60 8.73
CA ASP A 248 -5.90 7.18 8.71
C ASP A 248 -5.54 6.72 7.29
N ASN A 249 -6.11 7.40 6.29
CA ASN A 249 -5.65 7.37 4.91
C ASN A 249 -4.16 7.80 4.79
N MET A 250 -3.67 8.70 5.65
CA MET A 250 -2.30 9.23 5.63
C MET A 250 -1.31 8.39 6.47
N ARG A 251 -1.74 7.31 7.13
CA ARG A 251 -0.85 6.37 7.83
C ARG A 251 -0.74 5.08 7.03
N GLU A 252 0.26 5.04 6.15
CA GLU A 252 0.86 3.74 5.84
C GLU A 252 1.42 3.13 7.13
N PHE A 253 1.11 1.86 7.33
CA PHE A 253 1.59 0.92 8.35
C PHE A 253 0.75 0.74 9.63
N SER A 254 0.14 -0.46 9.65
CA SER A 254 -0.33 -1.24 10.80
C SER A 254 -1.70 -0.88 11.38
N LEU A 255 -2.74 -1.19 10.61
CA LEU A 255 -3.85 -1.95 11.17
C LEU A 255 -3.84 -3.31 10.49
N THR A 256 -3.74 -4.37 11.30
CA THR A 256 -3.92 -5.76 10.89
C THR A 256 -5.33 -5.90 10.30
N CYS A 257 -5.47 -5.61 9.01
CA CYS A 257 -6.65 -5.98 8.26
C CYS A 257 -6.62 -7.50 8.13
N LYS A 258 -7.47 -8.20 8.89
CA LYS A 258 -7.90 -9.54 8.48
C LYS A 258 -8.58 -9.36 7.13
N VAL A 259 -7.84 -9.61 6.05
CA VAL A 259 -8.41 -9.72 4.71
C VAL A 259 -9.32 -10.95 4.73
N HIS A 260 -10.58 -10.76 5.08
CA HIS A 260 -11.64 -11.72 4.80
C HIS A 260 -12.06 -11.50 3.35
N THR A 261 -11.39 -12.18 2.43
CA THR A 261 -11.87 -12.36 1.06
C THR A 261 -13.13 -13.22 1.11
N PHE A 262 -14.31 -12.58 1.11
CA PHE A 262 -15.57 -13.28 0.88
C PHE A 262 -15.70 -13.55 -0.62
N THR A 263 -15.34 -14.75 -1.05
CA THR A 263 -15.84 -15.26 -2.33
C THR A 263 -17.28 -15.70 -2.11
N THR A 264 -18.21 -15.04 -2.81
CA THR A 264 -19.63 -15.43 -2.82
C THR A 264 -19.76 -16.74 -3.58
N THR A 265 -19.65 -17.88 -2.89
CA THR A 265 -20.07 -19.16 -3.46
C THR A 265 -21.59 -19.17 -3.49
N THR A 266 -22.14 -18.97 -4.68
CA THR A 266 -23.55 -19.24 -4.94
C THR A 266 -23.68 -20.76 -5.00
N THR A 267 -23.94 -21.40 -3.87
CA THR A 267 -24.23 -22.83 -3.85
C THR A 267 -25.69 -23.05 -3.47
N THR A 268 -26.38 -23.56 -4.48
CA THR A 268 -27.71 -24.14 -4.56
C THR A 268 -28.19 -24.80 -3.27
N THR A 269 -29.44 -24.51 -2.95
CA THR A 269 -30.31 -25.12 -1.94
C THR A 269 -30.11 -26.63 -1.78
N THR A 270 -29.69 -27.06 -0.60
CA THR A 270 -29.99 -28.42 -0.11
C THR A 270 -30.54 -28.29 1.30
N THR A 271 -31.84 -28.51 1.42
CA THR A 271 -32.56 -28.61 2.69
C THR A 271 -32.02 -29.82 3.46
N SER A 272 -31.46 -29.60 4.64
CA SER A 272 -31.25 -30.66 5.63
C SER A 272 -31.75 -30.18 6.98
N THR A 273 -32.75 -30.91 7.47
CA THR A 273 -33.45 -30.72 8.74
C THR A 273 -32.52 -30.94 9.92
N LEU A 274 -32.30 -29.91 10.73
CA LEU A 274 -31.64 -30.00 12.03
C LEU A 274 -32.61 -30.61 13.06
N HIS A 275 -32.33 -31.85 13.48
CA HIS A 275 -32.92 -32.42 14.70
C HIS A 275 -32.30 -31.73 15.92
N HIS A 276 -33.14 -31.04 16.69
CA HIS A 276 -32.80 -30.47 17.98
C HIS A 276 -32.71 -31.59 19.02
N HIS A 277 -31.53 -31.82 19.61
CA HIS A 277 -31.41 -32.60 20.84
C HIS A 277 -31.09 -31.64 21.98
N ASN A 278 -32.15 -31.34 22.73
CA ASN A 278 -32.13 -30.53 23.94
C ASN A 278 -31.66 -31.43 25.08
N HIS A 279 -30.57 -31.09 25.76
CA HIS A 279 -30.31 -31.64 27.09
C HIS A 279 -29.99 -30.50 28.06
N HIS A 280 -31.07 -30.04 28.69
CA HIS A 280 -31.04 -29.44 30.02
C HIS A 280 -30.97 -30.53 31.09
N HIS A 281 -30.55 -30.10 32.29
CA HIS A 281 -30.48 -30.77 33.60
C HIS A 281 -29.10 -31.31 33.98
N TYR A 282 -28.45 -30.90 35.08
CA TYR A 282 -28.83 -30.10 36.25
C TYR A 282 -27.66 -29.21 36.68
#